data_AF-A0AA39DRF0-F1
#
_entry.id   AF-A0AA39DRF0-F1
#
_cell.length_a   1.000
_cell.length_b   1.000
_cell.length_c   1.000
_cell.angle_alpha   90.00
_cell.angle_beta   90.00
_cell.angle_gamma   90.00
#
_symmetry.space_group_name_H-M   'P 1'
#
loop_
_entity.id
_entity.type
_entity.pdbx_description
1 polymer ?
#
loop_
_entity_poly.entity_id
_entity_poly.type
_entity_poly.pdbx_seq_one_letter_code
_entity_poly.pdbx_strand_id
1 'polypeptide(L)' 'MKIISWNTRGLGSRKKRRVVIDFLRLENPDVVIIQETKKVECDRRFVGSVWTIRNKEWAALSACGASGGILII' A
#
# COMPACT_ATOMS: atom_id res chain seq x y z
N MET A 1 12.18 15.03 -3.51
CA MET A 1 10.94 14.48 -2.94
C MET A 1 10.13 13.83 -4.05
N LYS A 2 9.95 12.52 -3.99
CA LYS A 2 9.25 11.70 -4.99
C LYS A 2 8.02 11.06 -4.36
N ILE A 3 6.85 11.35 -4.92
CA ILE A 3 5.58 10.82 -4.46
C ILE A 3 4.98 9.95 -5.56
N ILE A 4 4.52 8.77 -5.20
CA ILE A 4 3.82 7.86 -6.11
C ILE A 4 2.40 7.64 -5.63
N SER A 5 1.43 7.80 -6.51
CA SER A 5 0.04 7.44 -6.26
C SER A 5 -0.38 6.34 -7.22
N TRP A 6 -0.89 5.23 -6.69
CA TRP A 6 -1.29 4.08 -7.49
C TRP A 6 -2.63 3.50 -7.02
N ASN A 7 -3.62 3.54 -7.91
CA ASN A 7 -4.83 2.75 -7.77
C ASN A 7 -4.56 1.28 -8.13
N THR A 8 -4.54 0.42 -7.11
CA THR A 8 -4.19 -1.01 -7.28
C THR A 8 -5.40 -1.89 -7.54
N ARG A 9 -6.62 -1.39 -7.37
CA ARG A 9 -7.88 -2.17 -7.50
C ARG A 9 -7.83 -3.49 -6.73
N GLY A 10 -7.43 -3.42 -5.48
CA GLY A 10 -7.37 -4.51 -4.51
C GLY A 10 -5.95 -4.99 -4.25
N LEU A 11 -5.55 -5.04 -2.98
CA LEU A 11 -4.20 -5.40 -2.54
C LEU A 11 -4.16 -6.71 -1.72
N GLY A 12 -5.25 -7.48 -1.69
CA GLY A 12 -5.33 -8.74 -0.95
C GLY A 12 -4.42 -9.86 -1.49
N SER A 13 -4.28 -9.94 -2.81
CA SER A 13 -3.48 -10.97 -3.48
C SER A 13 -2.00 -10.84 -3.18
N ARG A 14 -1.35 -11.94 -2.77
CA ARG A 14 0.11 -12.00 -2.55
C ARG A 14 0.90 -11.71 -3.83
N LYS A 15 0.44 -12.21 -4.98
CA LYS A 15 1.09 -11.98 -6.29
C LYS A 15 1.04 -10.49 -6.67
N LYS A 16 -0.11 -9.84 -6.46
CA LYS A 16 -0.25 -8.41 -6.75
C LYS A 16 0.59 -7.55 -5.82
N ARG A 17 0.62 -7.89 -4.52
CA ARG A 17 1.53 -7.24 -3.56
C ARG A 17 2.99 -7.33 -4.00
N ARG A 18 3.44 -8.49 -4.49
CA ARG A 18 4.82 -8.63 -5.00
C ARG A 18 5.14 -7.64 -6.12
N VAL A 19 4.25 -7.52 -7.12
CA VAL A 19 4.43 -6.56 -8.22
C VAL A 19 4.54 -5.12 -7.70
N VAL A 20 3.68 -4.74 -6.76
CA VAL A 20 3.74 -3.41 -6.15
C VAL A 20 5.04 -3.20 -5.38
N ILE A 21 5.46 -4.17 -4.56
CA ILE A 21 6.71 -4.09 -3.79
C ILE A 21 7.92 -3.96 -4.71
N ASP A 22 8.01 -4.76 -5.77
CA ASP A 22 9.13 -4.75 -6.69
C ASP A 22 9.24 -3.41 -7.41
N PHE A 23 8.11 -2.83 -7.83
CA PHE A 23 8.05 -1.49 -8.40
C PHE A 23 8.48 -0.40 -7.39
N LEU A 24 7.95 -0.45 -6.17
CA LEU A 24 8.29 0.52 -5.13
C LEU A 24 9.76 0.48 -4.73
N ARG A 25 10.38 -0.72 -4.76
CA ARG A 25 11.84 -0.88 -4.54
C ARG A 25 12.67 -0.28 -5.66
N LEU A 26 12.22 -0.42 -6.90
CA LEU A 26 12.90 0.16 -8.06
C LEU A 26 12.83 1.69 -8.02
N GLU A 27 11.66 2.24 -7.73
CA GLU A 27 11.43 3.68 -7.80
C GLU A 27 11.95 4.44 -6.57
N ASN A 28 12.09 3.77 -5.43
CA ASN A 28 12.50 4.30 -4.12
C ASN A 28 11.83 5.65 -3.76
N PRO A 29 10.49 5.72 -3.70
CA PRO A 29 9.77 6.96 -3.41
C PRO A 29 9.86 7.38 -1.94
N ASP A 30 9.67 8.67 -1.68
CA ASP A 30 9.58 9.23 -0.33
C ASP A 30 8.22 8.97 0.31
N VAL A 31 7.14 9.01 -0.48
CA VAL A 31 5.76 8.76 -0.07
C VAL A 31 5.02 7.95 -1.13
N VAL A 32 4.21 6.98 -0.71
CA VAL A 32 3.35 6.18 -1.57
C VAL A 32 1.91 6.28 -1.10
N ILE A 33 1.00 6.56 -2.03
CA ILE A 33 -0.45 6.53 -1.83
C ILE A 33 -1.01 5.36 -2.63
N ILE A 34 -1.52 4.34 -1.95
CA ILE A 34 -2.17 3.19 -2.56
C ILE A 34 -3.67 3.35 -2.42
N GLN A 35 -4.36 3.48 -3.55
CA GLN A 35 -5.82 3.61 -3.61
C GLN A 35 -6.48 2.29 -3.98
N GLU A 36 -7.77 2.18 -3.63
CA GLU A 36 -8.57 0.97 -3.83
C GLU A 36 -7.88 -0.26 -3.24
N THR A 37 -7.38 -0.18 -1.99
CA THR A 37 -6.75 -1.34 -1.35
C THR A 37 -7.73 -2.49 -1.16
N LYS A 38 -9.05 -2.19 -1.08
CA LYS A 38 -10.14 -3.12 -0.79
C LYS A 38 -9.88 -3.95 0.47
N LYS A 39 -9.18 -3.34 1.43
CA LYS A 39 -8.84 -3.94 2.71
C LYS A 39 -9.63 -3.27 3.82
N VAL A 40 -10.42 -4.06 4.54
CA VAL A 40 -11.18 -3.62 5.71
C VAL A 40 -10.26 -3.24 6.86
N GLU A 41 -9.12 -3.92 6.97
CA GLU A 41 -8.10 -3.65 7.98
C GLU A 41 -6.71 -3.63 7.34
N CYS A 42 -5.94 -2.58 7.65
CA CYS A 42 -4.54 -2.45 7.31
C CYS A 42 -3.74 -2.45 8.61
N ASP A 43 -3.34 -3.64 9.06
CA ASP A 43 -2.52 -3.80 10.26
C ASP A 43 -1.02 -3.63 9.94
N ARG A 44 -0.20 -3.54 10.99
CA ARG A 44 1.26 -3.42 10.87
C ARG A 44 1.89 -4.58 10.08
N ARG A 45 1.32 -5.80 10.16
CA ARG A 45 1.81 -6.96 9.40
C ARG A 45 1.54 -6.80 7.91
N PHE A 46 0.35 -6.32 7.54
CA PHE A 46 -0.01 -6.05 6.16
C PHE A 46 0.84 -4.91 5.59
N VAL A 47 0.98 -3.81 6.30
CA VAL A 47 1.82 -2.68 5.88
C VAL A 47 3.27 -3.11 5.70
N GLY A 48 3.82 -3.87 6.65
CA GLY A 48 5.16 -4.47 6.52
C GLY A 48 5.31 -5.47 5.37
N SER A 49 4.20 -6.00 4.84
CA SER A 49 4.21 -6.83 3.64
C SER A 49 4.23 -6.04 2.34
N VAL A 50 3.95 -4.73 2.37
CA VAL A 50 3.92 -3.84 1.19
C VAL A 50 5.14 -2.91 1.19
N TRP A 51 5.60 -2.50 2.37
CA TRP A 51 6.69 -1.57 2.55
C TRP A 51 7.75 -2.16 3.46
N THR A 52 9.00 -2.17 2.98
CA THR A 52 10.12 -2.77 3.72
C THR A 52 10.96 -1.75 4.48
N ILE A 53 10.76 -0.45 4.26
CA ILE A 53 11.47 0.58 5.02
C ILE A 53 10.93 0.60 6.45
N ARG A 54 11.82 0.36 7.41
CA ARG A 54 11.49 0.36 8.84
C ARG A 54 11.28 1.79 9.34
N ASN A 55 10.44 1.94 10.36
CA ASN A 55 10.23 3.19 11.11
C ASN A 55 9.64 4.38 10.31
N LYS A 56 8.97 4.16 9.18
CA LYS A 56 8.11 5.18 8.57
C LYS A 56 6.70 5.12 9.17
N GLU A 57 6.15 6.29 9.45
CA GLU A 57 4.73 6.42 9.79
C GLU A 57 3.87 6.07 8.58
N TRP A 58 2.67 5.56 8.86
CA TRP A 58 1.72 5.20 7.84
C TRP A 58 0.31 5.52 8.34
N ALA A 59 -0.57 5.81 7.40
CA ALA A 59 -1.98 6.05 7.67
C ALA A 59 -2.82 5.21 6.72
N ALA A 60 -3.95 4.71 7.20
CA ALA A 60 -4.87 3.94 6.39
C ALA A 60 -6.31 4.40 6.61
N LEU A 61 -7.06 4.47 5.51
CA LEU A 61 -8.51 4.52 5.52
C LEU A 61 -9.00 3.14 5.11
N SER A 62 -9.81 2.51 5.95
CA SER A 62 -10.38 1.19 5.66
C SER A 62 -11.32 1.22 4.46
N ALA A 63 -11.39 0.10 3.74
CA ALA A 63 -12.39 -0.13 2.71
C ALA A 63 -13.77 -0.42 3.32
N CYS A 64 -14.82 -0.01 2.63
CA CYS A 64 -16.20 -0.40 2.94
C CYS A 64 -16.61 -1.52 1.99
N GLY A 65 -16.65 -2.77 2.48
CA GLY A 65 -16.88 -3.94 1.64
C GLY A 65 -15.81 -4.10 0.55
N ALA A 66 -16.22 -4.11 -0.72
CA ALA A 66 -15.35 -4.26 -1.88
C ALA A 66 -14.94 -2.94 -2.55
N SER A 67 -15.21 -1.80 -1.90
CA SER A 67 -14.98 -0.45 -2.43
C SER A 67 -14.04 0.35 -1.53
N GLY A 68 -13.15 1.11 -2.15
CA GLY A 68 -12.28 2.06 -1.47
C GLY A 68 -11.11 1.40 -0.73
N GLY A 69 -10.71 2.06 0.35
CA GLY A 69 -9.50 1.78 1.07
C GLY A 69 -8.31 2.54 0.51
N ILE A 70 -7.60 3.25 1.39
CA ILE A 70 -6.42 4.04 1.06
C ILE A 70 -5.32 3.70 2.06
N LEU A 71 -4.09 3.54 1.59
CA LEU A 71 -2.91 3.37 2.42
C LEU A 71 -1.87 4.41 2.01
N ILE A 72 -1.31 5.12 2.99
CA ILE A 72 -0.21 6.08 2.83
C ILE A 72 0.98 5.55 3.63
N ILE A 73 2.12 5.34 2.96
CA ILE A 73 3.37 4.72 3.49
C ILE A 73 4.62 5.41 2.95
#